data_AF-A0A426W757-F1
#
_entry.id   AF-A0A426W757-F1
#
_cell.length_a   1.000
_cell.length_b   1.000
_cell.length_c   1.000
_cell.angle_alpha   90.00
_cell.angle_beta   90.00
_cell.angle_gamma   90.00
#
_symmetry.space_group_name_H-M   'P 1'
#
loop_
_entity.id
_entity.type
_entity.pdbx_description
1 polymer ?
#
loop_
_entity_poly.entity_id
_entity_poly.type
_entity_poly.pdbx_seq_one_letter_code
_entity_poly.pdbx_strand_id
1 'polypeptide(L)'
;MLRISTNMLFDKGISSMLEQQTKLSNTQDQISSGKRILSPKDDPAGSAYLLDLKSSISKVDQYQDNADRARARLELEETVLASTGNILQRVHELAIQGQNDILTEDQRRDIATEVRLLNDELLSLANTKDSNGEYIFAGYNADQPPFSNPVDGTYAYSGDMGSRQLQIAADRRIQDRDNGFDVFMNLDTSTTPPLPVKRNLFETVHQIATGLEADSPNAALLDDIQIGQVHTTNVRATVGTRLNAIEEQSTVNEDFLLTMKTAQSEVEDLDMAEALSRYQQELLVLQAAQQSFVKLQGLSLFNYL
;
A
#
# COMPACT_ATOMS: atom_id res chain seq x y z
N MET A 1 74.32 -12.49 18.94
CA MET A 1 73.77 -12.62 17.57
C MET A 1 72.70 -13.67 17.57
N LEU A 2 71.46 -13.34 17.18
CA LEU A 2 70.38 -14.30 17.00
C LEU A 2 70.69 -15.17 15.77
N ARG A 3 70.87 -16.48 15.94
CA ARG A 3 70.87 -17.44 14.82
C ARG A 3 69.42 -17.62 14.40
N ILE A 4 69.03 -16.96 13.31
CA ILE A 4 67.78 -17.26 12.61
C ILE A 4 67.94 -18.67 12.03
N SER A 5 67.13 -19.64 12.46
CA SER A 5 67.19 -21.01 11.92
C SER A 5 66.50 -21.07 10.55
N THR A 6 66.98 -21.95 9.67
CA THR A 6 66.37 -22.21 8.36
C THR A 6 64.88 -22.55 8.46
N ASN A 7 64.46 -23.23 9.54
CA ASN A 7 63.06 -23.53 9.82
C ASN A 7 62.23 -22.26 10.10
N MET A 8 62.78 -21.30 10.84
CA MET A 8 62.08 -20.04 11.14
C MET A 8 61.84 -19.19 9.88
N LEU A 9 62.78 -19.22 8.92
CA LEU A 9 62.61 -18.57 7.61
C LEU A 9 61.57 -19.29 6.74
N PHE A 10 61.54 -20.62 6.79
CA PHE A 10 60.57 -21.44 6.07
C PHE A 10 59.14 -21.21 6.59
N ASP A 11 58.94 -21.28 7.90
CA ASP A 11 57.64 -21.06 8.54
C ASP A 11 57.10 -19.65 8.29
N LYS A 12 57.98 -18.65 8.31
CA LYS A 12 57.63 -17.27 7.95
C LYS A 12 57.22 -17.13 6.47
N GLY A 13 57.90 -17.85 5.57
CA GLY A 13 57.57 -17.88 4.15
C GLY A 13 56.20 -18.51 3.88
N ILE A 14 55.89 -19.64 4.52
CA ILE A 14 54.58 -20.30 4.42
C ILE A 14 53.48 -19.41 5.01
N SER A 15 53.71 -18.84 6.19
CA SER A 15 52.72 -17.96 6.84
C SER A 15 52.37 -16.76 5.97
N SER A 16 53.38 -16.14 5.33
CA SER A 16 53.17 -15.04 4.38
C SER A 16 52.37 -15.46 3.14
N MET A 17 52.64 -16.65 2.58
CA MET A 17 51.86 -17.18 1.45
C MET A 17 50.41 -17.48 1.84
N LEU A 18 50.17 -18.06 3.02
CA LEU A 18 48.83 -18.33 3.53
C LEU A 18 48.05 -17.03 3.78
N GLU A 19 48.70 -16.00 4.31
CA GLU A 19 48.10 -14.67 4.47
C GLU A 19 47.70 -14.08 3.11
N GLN A 20 48.59 -14.17 2.11
CA GLN A 20 48.32 -13.67 0.76
C GLN A 20 47.21 -14.46 0.05
N GLN A 21 47.16 -15.79 0.24
CA GLN A 21 46.08 -16.63 -0.26
C GLN A 21 44.74 -16.24 0.37
N THR A 22 44.73 -15.89 1.66
CA THR A 22 43.53 -15.44 2.36
C THR A 22 43.04 -14.10 1.82
N LYS A 23 43.94 -13.14 1.58
CA LYS A 23 43.60 -11.84 0.98
C LYS A 23 43.00 -12.01 -0.42
N LEU A 24 43.64 -12.80 -1.27
CA LEU A 24 43.16 -13.10 -2.61
C LEU A 24 41.76 -13.74 -2.59
N SER A 25 41.54 -14.70 -1.68
CA SER A 25 40.23 -15.35 -1.50
C SER A 25 39.16 -14.34 -1.08
N ASN A 26 39.46 -13.46 -0.12
CA ASN A 26 38.51 -12.44 0.32
C ASN A 26 38.16 -11.46 -0.82
N THR A 27 39.16 -10.99 -1.58
CA THR A 27 38.90 -10.10 -2.73
C THR A 27 38.09 -10.83 -3.81
N GLN A 28 38.36 -12.12 -4.03
CA GLN A 28 37.55 -12.96 -4.93
C GLN A 28 36.09 -13.07 -4.46
N ASP A 29 35.87 -13.29 -3.16
CA ASP A 29 34.53 -13.35 -2.57
C ASP A 29 33.81 -12.01 -2.74
N GLN A 30 34.48 -10.88 -2.47
CA GLN A 30 33.94 -9.53 -2.68
C GLN A 30 33.53 -9.31 -4.14
N ILE A 31 34.40 -9.66 -5.10
CA ILE A 31 34.10 -9.55 -6.54
C ILE A 31 32.90 -10.44 -6.91
N SER A 32 32.82 -11.65 -6.35
CA SER A 32 31.73 -12.58 -6.65
C SER A 32 30.37 -12.11 -6.12
N SER A 33 30.36 -11.46 -4.94
CA SER A 33 29.14 -10.97 -4.32
C SER A 33 28.79 -9.53 -4.74
N GLY A 34 29.73 -8.80 -5.33
CA GLY A 34 29.62 -7.37 -5.64
C GLY A 34 29.60 -6.46 -4.41
N LYS A 35 30.00 -6.97 -3.23
CA LYS A 35 29.88 -6.25 -1.95
C LYS A 35 31.24 -5.98 -1.33
N ARG A 36 31.42 -4.77 -0.81
CA ARG A 36 32.59 -4.38 -0.03
C ARG A 36 32.62 -5.07 1.33
N ILE A 37 31.47 -5.08 2.02
CA ILE A 37 31.32 -5.71 3.35
C ILE A 37 30.68 -7.09 3.17
N LEU A 38 31.44 -8.15 3.40
CA LEU A 38 30.94 -9.53 3.36
C LEU A 38 30.45 -10.00 4.73
N SER A 39 31.15 -9.56 5.78
CA SER A 39 30.86 -9.95 7.14
C SER A 39 31.15 -8.80 8.12
N PRO A 40 30.55 -8.81 9.32
CA PRO A 40 30.77 -7.76 10.32
C PRO A 40 32.23 -7.60 10.76
N LYS A 41 33.09 -8.60 10.53
CA LYS A 41 34.52 -8.52 10.85
C LYS A 41 35.28 -7.56 9.92
N ASP A 42 34.78 -7.35 8.69
CA ASP A 42 35.47 -6.59 7.65
C ASP A 42 35.34 -5.09 7.91
N ASP A 43 34.16 -4.67 8.39
CA ASP A 43 33.85 -3.30 8.80
C ASP A 43 32.71 -3.30 9.83
N PRO A 44 33.01 -3.40 11.14
CA PRO A 44 31.96 -3.45 12.17
C PRO A 44 31.07 -2.21 12.20
N ALA A 45 31.64 -1.03 11.97
CA ALA A 45 30.92 0.23 11.98
C ALA A 45 30.01 0.36 10.73
N GLY A 46 30.54 0.07 9.55
CA GLY A 46 29.77 0.02 8.31
C GLY A 46 28.65 -1.03 8.36
N SER A 47 28.90 -2.19 8.99
CA SER A 47 27.90 -3.24 9.15
C SER A 47 26.75 -2.82 10.07
N ALA A 48 27.04 -2.13 11.17
CA ALA A 48 26.02 -1.58 12.06
C ALA A 48 25.16 -0.54 11.34
N TYR A 49 25.80 0.38 10.60
CA TYR A 49 25.09 1.39 9.81
C TYR A 49 24.22 0.77 8.70
N LEU A 50 24.72 -0.25 7.99
CA LEU A 50 23.94 -1.00 6.99
C LEU A 50 22.73 -1.69 7.60
N LEU A 51 22.84 -2.21 8.82
CA LEU A 51 21.71 -2.82 9.51
C LEU A 51 20.61 -1.78 9.82
N ASP A 52 21.01 -0.60 10.28
CA ASP A 52 20.07 0.50 10.54
C ASP A 52 19.40 1.00 9.26
N LEU A 53 20.16 1.13 8.16
CA LEU A 53 19.62 1.47 6.84
C LEU A 53 18.62 0.41 6.36
N LYS A 54 18.96 -0.87 6.41
CA LYS A 54 18.08 -1.98 5.99
C LYS A 54 16.79 -2.02 6.81
N SER A 55 16.89 -1.85 8.13
CA SER A 55 15.74 -1.76 9.03
C SER A 55 14.82 -0.59 8.66
N SER A 56 15.40 0.56 8.34
CA SER A 56 14.66 1.76 7.97
C SER A 56 14.01 1.63 6.58
N ILE A 57 14.75 1.11 5.59
CA ILE A 57 14.22 0.80 4.25
C ILE A 57 13.01 -0.13 4.38
N SER A 58 13.13 -1.24 5.12
CA SER A 58 12.03 -2.18 5.32
C SER A 58 10.79 -1.54 5.96
N LYS A 59 10.97 -0.56 6.86
CA LYS A 59 9.85 0.18 7.45
C LYS A 59 9.17 1.10 6.43
N VAL A 60 9.95 1.81 5.62
CA VAL A 60 9.39 2.71 4.59
C VAL A 60 8.74 1.92 3.46
N ASP A 61 9.32 0.78 3.05
CA ASP A 61 8.68 -0.15 2.10
C ASP A 61 7.31 -0.62 2.66
N GLN A 62 7.22 -0.96 3.95
CA GLN A 62 5.94 -1.32 4.57
C GLN A 62 4.92 -0.16 4.57
N TYR A 63 5.38 1.08 4.75
CA TYR A 63 4.52 2.25 4.63
C TYR A 63 4.03 2.47 3.19
N GLN A 64 4.89 2.22 2.20
CA GLN A 64 4.53 2.27 0.79
C GLN A 64 3.47 1.22 0.44
N ASP A 65 3.67 -0.04 0.86
CA ASP A 65 2.67 -1.11 0.68
C ASP A 65 1.32 -0.76 1.32
N ASN A 66 1.34 -0.13 2.49
CA ASN A 66 0.13 0.33 3.17
C ASN A 66 -0.56 1.47 2.41
N ALA A 67 0.21 2.42 1.88
CA ALA A 67 -0.29 3.53 1.06
C ALA A 67 -0.96 3.01 -0.22
N ASP A 68 -0.32 2.07 -0.93
CA ASP A 68 -0.88 1.46 -2.13
C ASP A 68 -2.18 0.69 -1.86
N ARG A 69 -2.25 -0.04 -0.74
CA ARG A 69 -3.48 -0.74 -0.32
C ARG A 69 -4.61 0.24 0.03
N ALA A 70 -4.29 1.33 0.74
CA ALA A 70 -5.27 2.36 1.07
C ALA A 70 -5.78 3.04 -0.20
N ARG A 71 -4.88 3.39 -1.13
CA ARG A 71 -5.22 4.02 -2.42
C ARG A 71 -6.16 3.13 -3.23
N ALA A 72 -5.80 1.86 -3.45
CA ALA A 72 -6.62 0.94 -4.24
C ALA A 72 -8.04 0.75 -3.67
N ARG A 73 -8.20 0.76 -2.34
CA ARG A 73 -9.52 0.68 -1.69
C ARG A 73 -10.33 1.96 -1.85
N LEU A 74 -9.70 3.13 -1.64
CA LEU A 74 -10.36 4.42 -1.80
C LEU A 74 -10.73 4.71 -3.26
N GLU A 75 -9.94 4.24 -4.24
CA GLU A 75 -10.28 4.32 -5.68
C GLU A 75 -11.52 3.48 -6.02
N LEU A 76 -11.63 2.29 -5.43
CA LEU A 76 -12.81 1.43 -5.57
C LEU A 76 -14.04 2.09 -4.93
N GLU A 77 -13.89 2.62 -3.71
CA GLU A 77 -14.95 3.36 -3.01
C GLU A 77 -15.42 4.58 -3.83
N GLU A 78 -14.51 5.39 -4.35
CA GLU A 78 -14.83 6.54 -5.20
C GLU A 78 -15.61 6.13 -6.46
N THR A 79 -15.23 5.01 -7.09
CA THR A 79 -15.95 4.46 -8.24
C THR A 79 -17.39 4.08 -7.87
N VAL A 80 -17.59 3.44 -6.72
CA VAL A 80 -18.91 3.04 -6.23
C VAL A 80 -19.76 4.25 -5.85
N LEU A 81 -19.17 5.25 -5.20
CA LEU A 81 -19.85 6.49 -4.85
C LEU A 81 -20.21 7.32 -6.08
N ALA A 82 -19.38 7.32 -7.12
CA ALA A 82 -19.69 7.97 -8.39
C ALA A 82 -20.91 7.32 -9.06
N SER A 83 -20.97 5.98 -9.11
CA SER A 83 -22.13 5.24 -9.62
C SER A 83 -23.38 5.49 -8.76
N THR A 84 -23.23 5.54 -7.44
CA THR A 84 -24.30 5.91 -6.50
C THR A 84 -24.88 7.29 -6.82
N GLY A 85 -24.02 8.29 -7.06
CA GLY A 85 -24.45 9.63 -7.45
C GLY A 85 -25.24 9.65 -8.77
N ASN A 86 -24.83 8.86 -9.76
CA ASN A 86 -25.55 8.73 -11.04
C ASN A 86 -26.94 8.10 -10.85
N ILE A 87 -27.05 7.07 -10.00
CA ILE A 87 -28.34 6.46 -9.66
C ILE A 87 -29.26 7.48 -9.00
N LEU A 88 -28.78 8.22 -8.00
CA LEU A 88 -29.58 9.23 -7.32
C LEU A 88 -30.03 10.35 -8.26
N GLN A 89 -29.18 10.75 -9.22
CA GLN A 89 -29.56 11.67 -10.29
C GLN A 89 -30.69 11.13 -11.17
N ARG A 90 -30.61 9.86 -11.58
CA ARG A 90 -31.67 9.24 -12.37
C ARG A 90 -32.97 9.12 -11.58
N VAL A 91 -32.90 8.72 -10.30
CA VAL A 91 -34.08 8.66 -9.42
C VAL A 91 -34.72 10.03 -9.27
N HIS A 92 -33.92 11.09 -9.09
CA HIS A 92 -34.42 12.46 -9.00
C HIS A 92 -35.18 12.89 -10.27
N GLU A 93 -34.64 12.61 -11.45
CA GLU A 93 -35.30 12.89 -12.74
C GLU A 93 -36.64 12.15 -12.89
N LEU A 94 -36.65 10.85 -12.57
CA LEU A 94 -37.86 10.02 -12.61
C LEU A 94 -38.90 10.50 -11.59
N ALA A 95 -38.47 10.90 -10.40
CA ALA A 95 -39.33 11.45 -9.37
C ALA A 95 -39.98 12.76 -9.83
N ILE A 96 -39.22 13.68 -10.44
CA ILE A 96 -39.76 14.92 -11.05
C ILE A 96 -40.74 14.58 -12.16
N GLN A 97 -40.40 13.64 -13.03
CA GLN A 97 -41.29 13.21 -14.12
C GLN A 97 -42.61 12.68 -13.56
N GLY A 98 -42.56 11.85 -12.52
CA GLY A 98 -43.73 11.28 -11.86
C GLY A 98 -44.65 12.28 -11.16
N GLN A 99 -44.14 13.46 -10.77
CA GLN A 99 -44.95 14.56 -10.22
C GLN A 99 -45.82 15.26 -11.27
N ASN A 100 -45.69 14.92 -12.56
CA ASN A 100 -46.48 15.56 -13.60
C ASN A 100 -47.94 15.05 -13.60
N ASP A 101 -48.88 15.95 -13.32
CA ASP A 101 -50.33 15.67 -13.28
C ASP A 101 -50.91 15.13 -14.60
N ILE A 102 -50.21 15.31 -15.73
CA ILE A 102 -50.66 14.83 -17.05
C ILE A 102 -50.47 13.32 -17.20
N LEU A 103 -49.55 12.71 -16.45
CA LEU A 103 -49.29 11.27 -16.55
C LEU A 103 -50.46 10.45 -16.05
N THR A 104 -50.70 9.32 -16.71
CA THR A 104 -51.66 8.32 -16.24
C THR A 104 -51.08 7.48 -15.10
N GLU A 105 -51.96 6.83 -14.32
CA GLU A 105 -51.55 5.89 -13.27
C GLU A 105 -50.63 4.78 -13.83
N ASP A 106 -50.96 4.20 -14.99
CA ASP A 106 -50.11 3.18 -15.62
C ASP A 106 -48.72 3.73 -15.97
N GLN A 107 -48.62 4.95 -16.48
CA GLN A 107 -47.33 5.59 -16.77
C GLN A 107 -46.52 5.85 -15.50
N ARG A 108 -47.17 6.20 -14.39
CA ARG A 108 -46.50 6.35 -13.09
C ARG A 108 -46.00 5.01 -12.54
N ARG A 109 -46.75 3.92 -12.74
CA ARG A 109 -46.31 2.55 -12.37
C ARG A 109 -45.11 2.07 -13.18
N ASP A 110 -45.03 2.44 -14.47
CA ASP A 110 -43.86 2.16 -15.30
C ASP A 110 -42.61 2.88 -14.75
N ILE A 111 -42.74 4.16 -14.41
CA ILE A 111 -41.67 4.94 -13.76
C ILE A 111 -41.27 4.31 -12.43
N ALA A 112 -42.23 3.90 -11.61
CA ALA A 112 -41.96 3.28 -10.32
C ALA A 112 -41.16 1.98 -10.46
N THR A 113 -41.45 1.19 -11.50
CA THR A 113 -40.70 -0.04 -11.82
C THR A 113 -39.23 0.28 -12.10
N GLU A 114 -38.96 1.34 -12.86
CA GLU A 114 -37.58 1.82 -13.10
C GLU A 114 -36.91 2.27 -11.79
N VAL A 115 -37.61 3.04 -10.95
CA VAL A 115 -37.09 3.49 -9.64
C VAL A 115 -36.77 2.29 -8.72
N ARG A 116 -37.57 1.23 -8.74
CA ARG A 116 -37.27 0.01 -7.98
C ARG A 116 -35.99 -0.68 -8.46
N LEU A 117 -35.82 -0.82 -9.77
CA LEU A 117 -34.60 -1.41 -10.34
C LEU A 117 -33.35 -0.60 -9.95
N LEU A 118 -33.45 0.73 -9.98
CA LEU A 118 -32.38 1.61 -9.51
C LEU A 118 -32.07 1.44 -8.02
N ASN A 119 -33.09 1.18 -7.20
CA ASN A 119 -32.90 0.92 -5.77
C ASN A 119 -32.21 -0.44 -5.52
N ASP A 120 -32.54 -1.46 -6.31
CA ASP A 120 -31.87 -2.76 -6.26
C ASP A 120 -30.40 -2.64 -6.70
N GLU A 121 -30.13 -1.82 -7.72
CA GLU A 121 -28.77 -1.49 -8.14
C GLU A 121 -28.00 -0.74 -7.04
N LEU A 122 -28.63 0.24 -6.39
CA LEU A 122 -28.06 0.97 -5.25
C LEU A 122 -27.70 0.01 -4.11
N LEU A 123 -28.57 -0.95 -3.80
CA LEU A 123 -28.31 -1.98 -2.79
C LEU A 123 -27.15 -2.89 -3.18
N SER A 124 -27.03 -3.24 -4.46
CA SER A 124 -25.91 -4.02 -4.99
C SER A 124 -24.59 -3.26 -4.82
N LEU A 125 -24.57 -1.96 -5.15
CA LEU A 125 -23.41 -1.09 -4.96
C LEU A 125 -23.01 -0.97 -3.49
N ALA A 126 -23.97 -0.80 -2.58
CA ALA A 126 -23.70 -0.74 -1.15
C ALA A 126 -23.15 -2.06 -0.57
N ASN A 127 -23.37 -3.18 -1.28
CA ASN A 127 -22.81 -4.49 -0.99
C ASN A 127 -21.61 -4.86 -1.90
N THR A 128 -20.91 -3.86 -2.46
CA THR A 128 -19.72 -4.10 -3.28
C THR A 128 -18.61 -4.78 -2.47
N LYS A 129 -17.91 -5.70 -3.14
CA LYS A 129 -16.75 -6.42 -2.61
C LYS A 129 -15.47 -5.93 -3.25
N ASP A 130 -14.38 -5.98 -2.51
CA ASP A 130 -13.04 -5.80 -3.04
C ASP A 130 -12.49 -7.07 -3.71
N SER A 131 -11.26 -7.00 -4.21
CA SER A 131 -10.55 -8.14 -4.83
C SER A 131 -10.29 -9.31 -3.88
N ASN A 132 -10.37 -9.10 -2.57
CA ASN A 132 -10.19 -10.14 -1.55
C ASN A 132 -11.53 -10.77 -1.13
N GLY A 133 -12.66 -10.29 -1.67
CA GLY A 133 -14.00 -10.75 -1.34
C GLY A 133 -14.62 -10.07 -0.11
N GLU A 134 -13.96 -9.07 0.46
CA GLU A 134 -14.40 -8.30 1.61
C GLU A 134 -15.39 -7.21 1.19
N TYR A 135 -16.48 -7.03 1.94
CA TYR A 135 -17.42 -5.95 1.73
C TYR A 135 -16.82 -4.60 2.13
N ILE A 136 -16.81 -3.64 1.21
CA ILE A 136 -16.09 -2.37 1.42
C ILE A 136 -16.79 -1.42 2.39
N PHE A 137 -18.10 -1.54 2.57
CA PHE A 137 -18.89 -0.66 3.45
C PHE A 137 -19.29 -1.31 4.78
N ALA A 138 -18.74 -2.49 5.12
CA ALA A 138 -19.16 -3.25 6.31
C ALA A 138 -18.41 -2.90 7.61
N GLY A 139 -17.51 -1.92 7.57
CA GLY A 139 -16.63 -1.61 8.71
C GLY A 139 -15.57 -2.69 8.90
N TYR A 140 -15.37 -3.16 10.13
CA TYR A 140 -14.50 -4.30 10.43
C TYR A 140 -15.15 -5.67 10.11
N ASN A 141 -16.47 -5.77 10.10
CA ASN A 141 -17.24 -6.98 9.80
C ASN A 141 -17.33 -7.28 8.29
N ALA A 142 -16.18 -7.34 7.61
CA ALA A 142 -16.09 -7.37 6.16
C ALA A 142 -16.53 -8.69 5.49
N ASP A 143 -16.79 -9.75 6.25
CA ASP A 143 -17.16 -11.08 5.72
C ASP A 143 -18.67 -11.25 5.48
N GLN A 144 -19.50 -10.37 6.03
CA GLN A 144 -20.96 -10.45 5.95
C GLN A 144 -21.52 -9.27 5.13
N PRO A 145 -22.60 -9.47 4.36
CA PRO A 145 -23.21 -8.39 3.61
C PRO A 145 -23.68 -7.27 4.55
N PRO A 146 -23.19 -6.03 4.37
CA PRO A 146 -23.54 -4.92 5.26
C PRO A 146 -24.98 -4.47 5.13
N PHE A 147 -25.59 -4.61 3.96
CA PHE A 147 -26.96 -4.17 3.72
C PHE A 147 -27.85 -5.35 3.35
N SER A 148 -29.00 -5.41 4.01
CA SER A 148 -30.07 -6.35 3.67
C SER A 148 -31.37 -5.60 3.42
N ASN A 149 -32.15 -6.10 2.46
CA ASN A 149 -33.48 -5.62 2.15
C ASN A 149 -34.51 -6.65 2.62
N PRO A 150 -35.07 -6.53 3.83
CA PRO A 150 -36.30 -7.25 4.15
C PRO A 150 -37.42 -6.71 3.25
N VAL A 151 -38.26 -7.63 2.76
CA VAL A 151 -39.33 -7.46 1.77
C VAL A 151 -40.29 -6.27 2.03
N ASP A 152 -40.26 -5.69 3.22
CA ASP A 152 -41.12 -4.60 3.71
C ASP A 152 -40.58 -3.18 3.45
N GLY A 153 -39.48 -3.03 2.69
CA GLY A 153 -38.94 -1.70 2.32
C GLY A 153 -38.14 -1.00 3.42
N THR A 154 -37.81 -1.69 4.51
CA THR A 154 -37.01 -1.18 5.63
C THR A 154 -35.58 -1.70 5.54
N TYR A 155 -34.62 -0.88 5.16
CA TYR A 155 -33.26 -1.35 4.92
C TYR A 155 -32.47 -1.44 6.23
N ALA A 156 -31.80 -2.58 6.44
CA ALA A 156 -31.02 -2.82 7.65
C ALA A 156 -29.52 -2.83 7.35
N TYR A 157 -28.77 -2.06 8.14
CA TYR A 157 -27.31 -2.11 8.17
C TYR A 157 -26.84 -3.09 9.26
N SER A 158 -26.09 -4.11 8.85
CA SER A 158 -25.52 -5.16 9.71
C SER A 158 -23.98 -5.09 9.80
N GLY A 159 -23.36 -4.03 9.26
CA GLY A 159 -21.94 -3.74 9.47
C GLY A 159 -21.69 -3.02 10.79
N ASP A 160 -20.43 -2.66 11.03
CA ASP A 160 -20.04 -1.80 12.15
C ASP A 160 -19.53 -0.43 11.69
N MET A 161 -19.53 0.54 12.61
CA MET A 161 -19.05 1.92 12.35
C MET A 161 -17.51 2.04 12.47
N GLY A 162 -16.81 0.92 12.50
CA GLY A 162 -15.37 0.86 12.59
C GLY A 162 -14.71 1.28 11.28
N SER A 163 -13.52 1.87 11.40
CA SER A 163 -12.72 2.23 10.23
C SER A 163 -11.30 1.74 10.38
N ARG A 164 -10.80 1.06 9.35
CA ARG A 164 -9.43 0.55 9.37
C ARG A 164 -8.47 1.68 9.05
N GLN A 165 -7.53 1.89 9.96
CA GLN A 165 -6.46 2.85 9.78
C GLN A 165 -5.16 2.14 9.40
N LEU A 166 -4.56 2.57 8.29
CA LEU A 166 -3.27 2.08 7.82
C LEU A 166 -2.20 3.14 8.08
N GLN A 167 -1.06 2.69 8.58
CA GLN A 167 0.09 3.58 8.82
C GLN A 167 0.87 3.74 7.53
N ILE A 168 0.93 4.99 7.04
CA ILE A 168 1.59 5.36 5.77
C ILE A 168 2.85 6.21 5.97
N ALA A 169 3.14 6.58 7.22
CA ALA A 169 4.40 7.15 7.68
C ALA A 169 4.56 6.94 9.20
N ALA A 170 5.69 7.32 9.78
CA ALA A 170 5.94 7.17 11.23
C ALA A 170 4.82 7.77 12.10
N ASP A 171 4.34 8.97 11.77
CA ASP A 171 3.31 9.68 12.54
C ASP A 171 2.01 9.90 11.76
N ARG A 172 1.84 9.22 10.61
CA ARG A 172 0.68 9.39 9.73
C ARG A 172 -0.07 8.09 9.55
N ARG A 173 -1.36 8.13 9.90
CA ARG A 173 -2.32 7.07 9.62
C ARG A 173 -3.43 7.61 8.74
N ILE A 174 -3.94 6.76 7.85
CA ILE A 174 -5.07 7.10 7.01
C ILE A 174 -6.14 6.02 7.08
N GLN A 175 -7.38 6.44 7.05
CA GLN A 175 -8.54 5.57 6.96
C GLN A 175 -8.68 5.06 5.52
N ASP A 176 -8.78 3.74 5.34
CA ASP A 176 -8.79 3.09 4.02
C ASP A 176 -10.18 2.96 3.38
N ARG A 177 -11.26 3.28 4.11
CA ARG A 177 -12.66 3.22 3.65
C ARG A 177 -13.62 4.00 4.55
N ASP A 178 -14.80 4.39 4.07
CA ASP A 178 -15.91 4.81 4.93
C ASP A 178 -16.88 3.66 5.27
N ASN A 179 -17.56 3.76 6.42
CA ASN A 179 -18.55 2.77 6.82
C ASN A 179 -19.89 3.05 6.12
N GLY A 180 -20.60 1.99 5.76
CA GLY A 180 -21.86 2.10 5.03
C GLY A 180 -22.96 2.84 5.79
N PHE A 181 -22.95 2.79 7.13
CA PHE A 181 -23.93 3.54 7.90
C PHE A 181 -23.84 5.05 7.64
N ASP A 182 -22.63 5.61 7.71
CA ASP A 182 -22.41 7.02 7.43
C ASP A 182 -22.66 7.37 5.97
N VAL A 183 -22.32 6.47 5.03
CA VAL A 183 -22.50 6.71 3.60
C VAL A 183 -23.99 6.66 3.17
N PHE A 184 -24.74 5.65 3.62
CA PHE A 184 -26.07 5.35 3.07
C PHE A 184 -27.24 5.54 4.05
N MET A 185 -27.01 5.47 5.37
CA MET A 185 -28.08 5.48 6.39
C MET A 185 -28.20 6.80 7.16
N ASN A 186 -27.13 7.57 7.24
CA ASN A 186 -27.01 8.72 8.13
C ASN A 186 -27.24 10.05 7.40
N LEU A 187 -28.37 10.22 6.71
CA LEU A 187 -28.69 11.49 6.04
C LEU A 187 -29.40 12.44 7.01
N ASP A 188 -28.88 13.66 7.13
CA ASP A 188 -29.56 14.75 7.84
C ASP A 188 -30.59 15.41 6.92
N THR A 189 -31.86 14.96 6.96
CA THR A 189 -32.86 15.44 5.99
C THR A 189 -33.71 16.62 6.43
N SER A 190 -33.65 17.07 7.68
CA SER A 190 -34.41 18.27 8.10
C SER A 190 -33.54 19.48 8.40
N THR A 191 -33.92 20.58 7.77
CA THR A 191 -33.46 21.96 8.02
C THR A 191 -34.45 22.76 8.89
N THR A 192 -35.57 22.16 9.29
CA THR A 192 -36.63 22.82 10.07
C THR A 192 -36.89 22.15 11.42
N PRO A 193 -36.91 22.91 12.54
CA PRO A 193 -37.21 22.35 13.84
C PRO A 193 -38.57 21.62 13.91
N PRO A 194 -38.68 20.52 14.67
CA PRO A 194 -37.67 20.01 15.60
C PRO A 194 -36.73 18.98 14.94
N LEU A 195 -35.44 19.34 14.79
CA LEU A 195 -34.26 18.50 14.49
C LEU A 195 -34.33 17.61 13.22
N PRO A 196 -33.17 17.17 12.69
CA PRO A 196 -33.14 16.37 11.47
C PRO A 196 -33.88 15.04 11.66
N VAL A 197 -34.82 14.74 10.74
CA VAL A 197 -35.31 13.39 10.54
C VAL A 197 -34.14 12.65 9.87
N LYS A 198 -33.58 11.64 10.55
CA LYS A 198 -32.59 10.76 9.91
C LYS A 198 -33.34 9.88 8.93
N ARG A 199 -33.06 10.01 7.64
CA ARG A 199 -33.55 9.10 6.59
C ARG A 199 -32.38 8.37 5.98
N ASN A 200 -32.65 7.20 5.43
CA ASN A 200 -31.67 6.49 4.63
C ASN A 200 -31.96 6.63 3.13
N LEU A 201 -30.92 6.48 2.30
CA LEU A 201 -31.03 6.62 0.84
C LEU A 201 -32.03 5.61 0.28
N PHE A 202 -31.95 4.36 0.75
CA PHE A 202 -32.76 3.26 0.21
C PHE A 202 -34.27 3.42 0.46
N GLU A 203 -34.66 3.85 1.66
CA GLU A 203 -36.04 4.13 2.05
C GLU A 203 -36.56 5.34 1.30
N THR A 204 -35.72 6.37 1.09
CA THR A 204 -36.10 7.52 0.28
C THR A 204 -36.46 7.09 -1.14
N VAL A 205 -35.59 6.32 -1.80
CA VAL A 205 -35.82 5.79 -3.15
C VAL A 205 -37.02 4.83 -3.17
N HIS A 206 -37.16 3.97 -2.16
CA HIS A 206 -38.27 3.03 -2.03
C HIS A 206 -39.63 3.74 -1.85
N GLN A 207 -39.67 4.81 -1.03
CA GLN A 207 -40.88 5.60 -0.81
C GLN A 207 -41.29 6.38 -2.07
N ILE A 208 -40.32 6.83 -2.89
CA ILE A 208 -40.62 7.42 -4.19
C ILE A 208 -41.32 6.40 -5.10
N ALA A 209 -40.77 5.19 -5.24
CA ALA A 209 -41.39 4.14 -6.04
C ALA A 209 -42.80 3.79 -5.52
N THR A 210 -42.95 3.64 -4.21
CA THR A 210 -44.25 3.31 -3.58
C THR A 210 -45.29 4.41 -3.80
N GLY A 211 -44.90 5.68 -3.68
CA GLY A 211 -45.80 6.81 -3.96
C GLY A 211 -46.24 6.88 -5.42
N LEU A 212 -45.33 6.57 -6.35
CA LEU A 212 -45.63 6.50 -7.78
C LEU A 212 -46.59 5.35 -8.12
N GLU A 213 -46.41 4.18 -7.50
CA GLU A 213 -47.32 3.03 -7.67
C GLU A 213 -48.73 3.29 -7.15
N ALA A 214 -48.83 4.05 -6.06
CA ALA A 214 -50.08 4.42 -5.42
C ALA A 214 -50.77 5.64 -6.07
N ASP A 215 -50.28 6.13 -7.20
CA ASP A 215 -50.76 7.36 -7.87
C ASP A 215 -50.77 8.59 -6.94
N SER A 216 -49.87 8.62 -5.96
CA SER A 216 -49.75 9.67 -4.95
C SER A 216 -48.27 10.03 -4.72
N PRO A 217 -47.60 10.62 -5.73
CA PRO A 217 -46.19 10.92 -5.64
C PRO A 217 -45.92 12.01 -4.59
N ASN A 218 -44.96 11.78 -3.69
CA ASN A 218 -44.67 12.71 -2.59
C ASN A 218 -43.54 13.68 -2.96
N ALA A 219 -43.87 14.94 -3.22
CA ALA A 219 -42.90 15.96 -3.62
C ALA A 219 -41.85 16.25 -2.55
N ALA A 220 -42.12 16.00 -1.27
CA ALA A 220 -41.16 16.20 -0.19
C ALA A 220 -39.94 15.26 -0.29
N LEU A 221 -40.05 14.13 -0.98
CA LEU A 221 -38.94 13.19 -1.18
C LEU A 221 -37.92 13.69 -2.22
N LEU A 222 -38.26 14.70 -3.03
CA LEU A 222 -37.31 15.31 -3.96
C LEU A 222 -36.18 16.03 -3.21
N ASP A 223 -36.52 16.75 -2.14
CA ASP A 223 -35.54 17.43 -1.29
C ASP A 223 -34.63 16.40 -0.60
N ASP A 224 -35.17 15.27 -0.14
CA ASP A 224 -34.37 14.21 0.48
C ASP A 224 -33.39 13.55 -0.50
N ILE A 225 -33.81 13.31 -1.75
CA ILE A 225 -32.89 12.79 -2.78
C ILE A 225 -31.80 13.81 -3.06
N GLN A 226 -32.13 15.10 -3.16
CA GLN A 226 -31.14 16.16 -3.36
C GLN A 226 -30.13 16.21 -2.19
N ILE A 227 -30.61 16.05 -0.94
CA ILE A 227 -29.75 15.92 0.25
C ILE A 227 -28.85 14.69 0.13
N GLY A 228 -29.40 13.55 -0.30
CA GLY A 228 -28.63 12.33 -0.57
C GLY A 228 -27.53 12.50 -1.61
N GLN A 229 -27.80 13.25 -2.68
CA GLN A 229 -26.80 13.59 -3.70
C GLN A 229 -25.68 14.48 -3.15
N VAL A 230 -26.04 15.52 -2.38
CA VAL A 230 -25.05 16.39 -1.72
C VAL A 230 -24.22 15.61 -0.72
N HIS A 231 -24.85 14.74 0.07
CA HIS A 231 -24.16 13.85 1.01
C HIS A 231 -23.14 12.95 0.31
N THR A 232 -23.57 12.25 -0.74
CA THR A 232 -22.67 11.40 -1.56
C THR A 232 -21.51 12.21 -2.12
N THR A 233 -21.77 13.43 -2.61
CA THR A 233 -20.74 14.34 -3.12
C THR A 233 -19.74 14.76 -2.03
N ASN A 234 -20.22 15.02 -0.81
CA ASN A 234 -19.36 15.36 0.32
C ASN A 234 -18.48 14.17 0.72
N VAL A 235 -19.04 12.95 0.80
CA VAL A 235 -18.27 11.74 1.07
C VAL A 235 -17.17 11.57 0.00
N ARG A 236 -17.52 11.65 -1.29
CA ARG A 236 -16.55 11.62 -2.40
C ARG A 236 -15.45 12.67 -2.26
N ALA A 237 -15.80 13.90 -1.89
CA ALA A 237 -14.80 14.94 -1.65
C ALA A 237 -13.83 14.55 -0.54
N THR A 238 -14.30 13.95 0.57
CA THR A 238 -13.41 13.47 1.64
C THR A 238 -12.57 12.25 1.24
N VAL A 239 -13.08 11.38 0.37
CA VAL A 239 -12.30 10.27 -0.22
C VAL A 239 -11.20 10.85 -1.11
N GLY A 240 -11.53 11.84 -1.95
CA GLY A 240 -10.57 12.55 -2.79
C GLY A 240 -9.46 13.25 -2.01
N THR A 241 -9.76 13.89 -0.87
CA THR A 241 -8.71 14.48 -0.03
C THR A 241 -7.77 13.43 0.56
N ARG A 242 -8.30 12.24 0.91
CA ARG A 242 -7.48 11.11 1.39
C ARG A 242 -6.62 10.51 0.28
N LEU A 243 -7.13 10.40 -0.94
CA LEU A 243 -6.36 9.96 -2.11
C LEU A 243 -5.17 10.90 -2.37
N ASN A 244 -5.41 12.21 -2.43
CA ASN A 244 -4.34 13.20 -2.61
C ASN A 244 -3.30 13.13 -1.49
N ALA A 245 -3.77 12.97 -0.24
CA ALA A 245 -2.91 12.80 0.93
C ALA A 245 -2.02 11.54 0.86
N ILE A 246 -2.53 10.45 0.29
CA ILE A 246 -1.76 9.21 0.07
C ILE A 246 -0.74 9.40 -1.03
N GLU A 247 -1.10 10.00 -2.17
CA GLU A 247 -0.19 10.22 -3.29
C GLU A 247 0.99 11.12 -2.90
N GLU A 248 0.72 12.20 -2.15
CA GLU A 248 1.77 13.06 -1.60
C GLU A 248 2.70 12.27 -0.67
N GLN A 249 2.14 11.43 0.21
CA GLN A 249 2.94 10.62 1.12
C GLN A 249 3.74 9.52 0.41
N SER A 250 3.18 8.91 -0.63
CA SER A 250 3.84 7.91 -1.49
C SER A 250 5.09 8.51 -2.11
N THR A 251 4.96 9.70 -2.70
CA THR A 251 6.08 10.43 -3.29
C THR A 251 7.20 10.67 -2.26
N VAL A 252 6.83 11.11 -1.05
CA VAL A 252 7.78 11.31 0.05
C VAL A 252 8.46 9.99 0.47
N ASN A 253 7.70 8.89 0.56
CA ASN A 253 8.24 7.58 0.91
C ASN A 253 9.22 7.07 -0.16
N GLU A 254 8.90 7.24 -1.44
CA GLU A 254 9.76 6.90 -2.58
C GLU A 254 11.08 7.68 -2.55
N ASP A 255 11.03 8.99 -2.28
CA ASP A 255 12.22 9.83 -2.14
C ASP A 255 13.10 9.41 -0.96
N PHE A 256 12.49 9.09 0.20
CA PHE A 256 13.22 8.54 1.34
C PHE A 256 13.86 7.20 0.99
N LEU A 257 13.13 6.28 0.35
CA LEU A 257 13.65 4.99 -0.08
C LEU A 257 14.83 5.14 -1.04
N LEU A 258 14.73 6.03 -2.02
CA LEU A 258 15.82 6.30 -2.96
C LEU A 258 17.06 6.81 -2.22
N THR A 259 16.89 7.76 -1.31
CA THR A 259 17.99 8.32 -0.51
C THR A 259 18.66 7.25 0.35
N MET A 260 17.87 6.42 1.04
CA MET A 260 18.40 5.36 1.90
C MET A 260 19.06 4.23 1.11
N LYS A 261 18.51 3.85 -0.04
CA LYS A 261 19.10 2.85 -0.95
C LYS A 261 20.40 3.37 -1.57
N THR A 262 20.49 4.67 -1.86
CA THR A 262 21.74 5.31 -2.31
C THR A 262 22.80 5.26 -1.21
N ALA A 263 22.46 5.67 0.02
CA ALA A 263 23.37 5.56 1.16
C ALA A 263 23.77 4.11 1.48
N GLN A 264 22.86 3.14 1.28
CA GLN A 264 23.17 1.72 1.41
C GLN A 264 24.19 1.28 0.36
N SER A 265 23.97 1.65 -0.91
CA SER A 265 24.87 1.35 -2.02
C SER A 265 26.27 1.91 -1.78
N GLU A 266 26.39 3.17 -1.35
CA GLU A 266 27.68 3.81 -1.04
C GLU A 266 28.50 3.05 0.04
N VAL A 267 27.83 2.29 0.92
CA VAL A 267 28.48 1.57 2.02
C VAL A 267 28.68 0.09 1.71
N GLU A 268 27.71 -0.55 1.05
CA GLU A 268 27.66 -1.99 0.78
C GLU A 268 28.34 -2.38 -0.55
N ASP A 269 28.25 -1.55 -1.58
CA ASP A 269 28.65 -1.93 -2.93
C ASP A 269 30.17 -1.85 -3.14
N LEU A 270 30.69 -2.78 -3.93
CA LEU A 270 32.11 -2.84 -4.24
C LEU A 270 32.43 -1.99 -5.48
N ASP A 271 33.49 -1.17 -5.39
CA ASP A 271 34.13 -0.63 -6.60
C ASP A 271 34.82 -1.79 -7.35
N MET A 272 34.13 -2.32 -8.36
CA MET A 272 34.60 -3.46 -9.14
C MET A 272 35.90 -3.15 -9.89
N ALA A 273 36.12 -1.90 -10.30
CA ALA A 273 37.35 -1.52 -11.00
C ALA A 273 38.54 -1.54 -10.05
N GLU A 274 38.40 -0.96 -8.86
CA GLU A 274 39.43 -1.03 -7.82
C GLU A 274 39.66 -2.48 -7.37
N ALA A 275 38.59 -3.24 -7.14
CA ALA A 275 38.67 -4.62 -6.66
C ALA A 275 39.37 -5.56 -7.65
N LEU A 276 39.07 -5.45 -8.96
CA LEU A 276 39.75 -6.24 -9.99
C LEU A 276 41.24 -5.89 -10.08
N SER A 277 41.59 -4.60 -9.98
CA SER A 277 42.98 -4.16 -9.93
C SER A 277 43.71 -4.74 -8.71
N ARG A 278 43.09 -4.66 -7.52
CA ARG A 278 43.61 -5.25 -6.28
C ARG A 278 43.77 -6.76 -6.41
N TYR A 279 42.79 -7.48 -6.95
CA TYR A 279 42.86 -8.92 -7.16
C TYR A 279 44.05 -9.32 -8.06
N GLN A 280 44.28 -8.60 -9.15
CA GLN A 280 45.43 -8.85 -10.03
C GLN A 280 46.77 -8.60 -9.34
N GLN A 281 46.88 -7.52 -8.55
CA GLN A 281 48.07 -7.24 -7.75
C GLN A 281 48.31 -8.33 -6.71
N GLU A 282 47.26 -8.76 -6.00
CA GLU A 282 47.34 -9.82 -5.00
C GLU A 282 47.76 -11.17 -5.59
N LEU A 283 47.26 -11.50 -6.78
CA LEU A 283 47.64 -12.70 -7.52
C LEU A 283 49.11 -12.66 -7.94
N LEU A 284 49.58 -11.51 -8.45
CA LEU A 284 50.98 -11.32 -8.84
C LEU A 284 51.92 -11.43 -7.62
N VAL A 285 51.55 -10.82 -6.49
CA VAL A 285 52.33 -10.91 -5.24
C VAL A 285 52.41 -12.34 -4.74
N LEU A 286 51.30 -13.10 -4.79
CA LEU A 286 51.29 -14.51 -4.40
C LEU A 286 52.23 -15.35 -5.29
N GLN A 287 52.16 -15.16 -6.61
CA GLN A 287 53.05 -15.85 -7.55
C GLN A 287 54.53 -15.50 -7.31
N ALA A 288 54.83 -14.22 -7.07
CA ALA A 288 56.19 -13.76 -6.77
C ALA A 288 56.70 -14.32 -5.43
N ALA A 289 55.85 -14.41 -4.41
CA ALA A 289 56.17 -15.00 -3.12
C ALA A 289 56.48 -16.50 -3.25
N GLN A 290 55.68 -17.24 -4.01
CA GLN A 290 55.92 -18.66 -4.32
C GLN A 290 57.26 -18.86 -5.04
N GLN A 291 57.54 -18.06 -6.08
CA GLN A 291 58.82 -18.14 -6.81
C GLN A 291 60.03 -17.79 -5.91
N SER A 292 59.89 -16.77 -5.07
CA SER A 292 60.95 -16.36 -4.15
C SER A 292 61.21 -17.42 -3.07
N PHE A 293 60.17 -18.04 -2.55
CA PHE A 293 60.26 -19.15 -1.61
C PHE A 293 60.99 -20.35 -2.21
N VAL A 294 60.68 -20.74 -3.46
CA VAL A 294 61.39 -21.80 -4.18
C VAL A 294 62.88 -21.45 -4.37
N LYS A 295 63.21 -20.20 -4.72
CA LYS A 295 64.61 -19.75 -4.85
C LYS A 295 65.37 -19.79 -3.52
N LEU A 296 64.74 -19.39 -2.41
CA LEU A 296 65.34 -19.42 -1.08
C LEU A 296 65.54 -20.85 -0.57
N GLN A 297 64.65 -21.78 -0.89
CA GLN A 297 64.86 -23.20 -0.63
C GLN A 297 66.10 -23.74 -1.39
N GLY A 298 66.30 -23.31 -2.64
CA GLY A 298 67.48 -23.68 -3.44
C GLY A 298 68.82 -23.14 -2.92
N LEU A 299 68.81 -22.10 -2.08
CA LEU A 299 69.99 -21.52 -1.42
C LEU A 299 70.29 -22.14 -0.04
N SER A 300 69.49 -23.10 0.42
CA SER A 300 69.71 -23.71 1.73
C SER A 300 71.06 -24.45 1.78
N LEU A 301 71.67 -24.45 2.97
CA LEU A 301 73.01 -24.97 3.28
C LEU A 301 73.28 -26.42 2.82
N PHE A 302 72.26 -27.16 2.37
CA PHE A 302 72.37 -28.51 1.80
C PHE A 302 73.07 -28.57 0.44
N ASN A 303 73.18 -27.45 -0.28
CA ASN A 303 73.99 -27.37 -1.50
C ASN A 303 75.47 -27.00 -1.24
N TYR A 304 75.85 -26.73 0.03
CA TYR A 304 77.22 -26.35 0.41
C TYR A 304 77.94 -27.44 1.24
N LEU A 305 77.26 -28.55 1.56
CA LEU A 305 77.83 -29.77 2.16
C LEU A 305 77.84 -30.88 1.10
#